data_AF-A0A9D0HF42-F1
#
_entry.id   AF-A0A9D0HF42-F1
#
_cell.length_a   1.000
_cell.length_b   1.000
_cell.length_c   1.000
_cell.angle_alpha   90.00
_cell.angle_beta   90.00
_cell.angle_gamma   90.00
#
_symmetry.space_group_name_H-M   'P 1'
#
loop_
_entity.id
_entity.type
_entity.pdbx_description
1 polymer ?
#
loop_
_entity_poly.entity_id
_entity_poly.type
_entity_poly.pdbx_seq_one_letter_code
_entity_poly.pdbx_strand_id
1 'polypeptide(L)'
;MMLRKLLVAPLALVMLSGCLMLRSDHEEQMALARGRLTASQTRHREDVAAAKKREVALGAEVARLTAEIAERDKRIDEAAVAAAGLQRQLDDTTALADQLRQTLQRSGKSVDKLLAERGSLAKSLADTKARLEELRKAQEAANKRAALYKKLLSRFKKMIDAGDLSITLRDGRMVLQLRNDVLFDSGKVAIKKDGKRALREVAGILSSLADRKLQ
;
A
#
# COMPACT_ATOMS: atom_id res chain seq x y z
N MET A 1 -48.44 76.53 -135.80
CA MET A 1 -47.41 75.50 -136.08
C MET A 1 -47.47 74.50 -134.92
N MET A 2 -48.01 73.29 -135.16
CA MET A 2 -47.20 72.07 -135.35
C MET A 2 -46.28 71.82 -134.13
N LEU A 3 -46.35 70.74 -133.36
CA LEU A 3 -46.61 69.35 -133.76
C LEU A 3 -46.72 68.43 -132.51
N ARG A 4 -47.77 67.57 -132.47
CA ARG A 4 -47.80 66.11 -132.13
C ARG A 4 -47.47 65.59 -130.71
N LYS A 5 -48.45 64.95 -130.03
CA LYS A 5 -48.73 63.47 -129.90
C LYS A 5 -47.89 62.80 -128.79
N LEU A 6 -48.30 61.83 -127.95
CA LEU A 6 -49.35 60.80 -127.87
C LEU A 6 -49.33 60.31 -126.37
N LEU A 7 -50.44 60.13 -125.64
CA LEU A 7 -51.13 58.83 -125.37
C LEU A 7 -50.21 57.79 -124.67
N VAL A 8 -50.43 57.27 -123.45
CA VAL A 8 -51.46 56.31 -122.98
C VAL A 8 -51.27 56.05 -121.46
N ALA A 9 -52.36 56.07 -120.67
CA ALA A 9 -52.50 55.50 -119.30
C ALA A 9 -52.85 53.98 -119.38
N PRO A 10 -52.93 53.12 -118.33
CA PRO A 10 -53.17 53.40 -116.90
C PRO A 10 -52.56 52.33 -115.90
N LEU A 11 -53.08 52.36 -114.65
CA LEU A 11 -53.27 51.21 -113.73
C LEU A 11 -52.11 50.79 -112.81
N ALA A 12 -52.17 51.17 -111.52
CA ALA A 12 -52.33 50.23 -110.39
C ALA A 12 -52.09 50.89 -109.02
N LEU A 13 -52.96 50.50 -108.09
CA LEU A 13 -52.73 50.33 -106.64
C LEU A 13 -52.71 51.57 -105.70
N VAL A 14 -53.94 51.88 -105.25
CA VAL A 14 -54.30 52.05 -103.84
C VAL A 14 -53.41 51.22 -102.90
N MET A 15 -52.56 51.84 -102.07
CA MET A 15 -52.02 51.28 -100.80
C MET A 15 -51.11 52.29 -100.05
N LEU A 16 -51.58 53.50 -99.67
CA LEU A 16 -50.74 54.37 -98.83
C LEU A 16 -51.43 55.24 -97.74
N SER A 17 -52.74 55.17 -97.55
CA SER A 17 -53.41 55.96 -96.49
C SER A 17 -53.78 55.18 -95.23
N GLY A 18 -53.41 53.89 -95.12
CA GLY A 18 -53.67 53.06 -93.93
C GLY A 18 -52.58 53.07 -92.85
N CYS A 19 -51.41 53.68 -93.10
CA CYS A 19 -50.23 53.57 -92.22
C CYS A 19 -50.10 54.68 -91.15
N LEU A 20 -51.02 55.64 -91.06
CA LEU A 20 -50.90 56.77 -90.11
C LEU A 20 -51.77 56.63 -88.86
N MET A 21 -52.93 55.95 -88.92
CA MET A 21 -53.77 55.69 -87.74
C MET A 21 -53.26 54.51 -86.90
N LEU A 22 -52.79 53.43 -87.53
CA LEU A 22 -52.20 52.26 -86.85
C LEU A 22 -50.90 52.60 -86.09
N ARG A 23 -50.24 53.71 -86.46
CA ARG A 23 -49.00 54.18 -85.85
C ARG A 23 -49.22 54.75 -84.44
N SER A 24 -50.36 55.41 -84.22
CA SER A 24 -50.69 56.03 -82.91
C SER A 24 -51.01 54.99 -81.84
N ASP A 25 -51.88 54.01 -82.15
CA ASP A 25 -52.19 52.90 -81.25
C ASP A 25 -50.95 52.01 -81.00
N HIS A 26 -50.11 51.80 -82.01
CA HIS A 26 -48.87 51.04 -81.86
C HIS A 26 -47.83 51.80 -80.99
N GLU A 27 -47.76 53.13 -81.07
CA GLU A 27 -46.90 53.94 -80.20
C GLU A 27 -47.36 53.88 -78.74
N GLU A 28 -48.68 53.92 -78.47
CA GLU A 28 -49.24 53.78 -77.12
C GLU A 28 -49.04 52.36 -76.55
N GLN A 29 -49.29 51.31 -77.33
CA GLN A 29 -49.04 49.92 -76.92
C GLN A 29 -47.55 49.67 -76.63
N MET A 30 -46.65 50.25 -77.43
CA MET A 30 -45.21 50.17 -77.19
C MET A 30 -44.78 50.99 -75.96
N ALA A 31 -45.42 52.12 -75.68
CA ALA A 31 -45.20 52.88 -74.45
C ALA A 31 -45.66 52.10 -73.21
N LEU A 32 -46.83 51.46 -73.25
CA LEU A 32 -47.33 50.58 -72.19
C LEU A 32 -46.44 49.35 -71.99
N ALA A 33 -45.99 48.72 -73.08
CA ALA A 33 -45.07 47.58 -73.03
C ALA A 33 -43.70 47.97 -72.45
N ARG A 34 -43.15 49.13 -72.83
CA ARG A 34 -41.93 49.70 -72.23
C ARG A 34 -42.14 50.07 -70.76
N GLY A 35 -43.30 50.62 -70.39
CA GLY A 35 -43.67 50.90 -69.00
C GLY A 35 -43.75 49.63 -68.14
N ARG A 36 -44.36 48.55 -68.65
CA ARG A 36 -44.40 47.24 -67.99
C ARG A 36 -43.02 46.61 -67.87
N LEU A 37 -42.19 46.69 -68.91
CA LEU A 37 -40.82 46.16 -68.91
C LEU A 37 -39.94 46.92 -67.90
N THR A 38 -40.04 48.25 -67.84
CA THR A 38 -39.31 49.07 -66.86
C THR A 38 -39.80 48.85 -65.43
N ALA A 39 -41.11 48.69 -65.21
CA ALA A 39 -41.67 48.30 -63.92
C ALA A 39 -41.23 46.89 -63.48
N SER A 40 -41.14 45.95 -64.41
CA SER A 40 -40.61 44.60 -64.14
C SER A 40 -39.11 44.64 -63.82
N GLN A 41 -38.32 45.38 -64.60
CA GLN A 41 -36.89 45.55 -64.37
C GLN A 41 -36.57 46.26 -63.04
N THR A 42 -37.38 47.22 -62.62
CA THR A 42 -37.22 47.90 -61.33
C THR A 42 -37.53 46.96 -60.17
N ARG A 43 -38.64 46.20 -60.23
CA ARG A 43 -38.95 45.16 -59.24
C ARG A 43 -37.83 44.11 -59.13
N HIS A 44 -37.35 43.60 -60.26
CA HIS A 44 -36.23 42.66 -60.27
C HIS A 44 -34.94 43.26 -59.68
N ARG A 45 -34.65 44.54 -59.93
CA ARG A 45 -33.50 45.24 -59.31
C ARG A 45 -33.68 45.39 -57.80
N GLU A 46 -34.88 45.68 -57.32
CA GLU A 46 -35.20 45.77 -55.89
C GLU A 46 -35.10 44.41 -55.20
N ASP A 47 -35.62 43.35 -55.81
CA ASP A 47 -35.53 41.98 -55.29
C ASP A 47 -34.08 41.50 -55.22
N VAL A 48 -33.29 41.75 -56.27
CA VAL A 48 -31.84 41.44 -56.28
C VAL A 48 -31.10 42.26 -55.23
N ALA A 49 -31.45 43.52 -55.01
CA ALA A 49 -30.87 44.34 -53.95
C ALA A 49 -31.24 43.81 -52.56
N ALA A 50 -32.48 43.37 -52.36
CA ALA A 50 -32.94 42.76 -51.11
C ALA A 50 -32.27 41.41 -50.84
N ALA A 51 -32.14 40.56 -51.86
CA ALA A 51 -31.43 39.29 -51.78
C ALA A 51 -29.94 39.49 -51.44
N LYS A 52 -29.26 40.43 -52.10
CA LYS A 52 -27.86 40.79 -51.78
C LYS A 52 -27.71 41.28 -50.34
N LYS A 53 -28.64 42.09 -49.83
CA LYS A 53 -28.64 42.50 -48.42
C LYS A 53 -28.78 41.31 -47.47
N ARG A 54 -29.63 40.32 -47.80
CA ARG A 54 -29.77 39.08 -47.02
C ARG A 54 -28.50 38.23 -47.05
N GLU A 55 -27.85 38.08 -48.21
CA GLU A 55 -26.58 37.35 -48.31
C GLU A 55 -25.49 37.99 -47.44
N VAL A 56 -25.38 39.32 -47.45
CA VAL A 56 -24.43 40.04 -46.59
C VAL A 56 -24.76 39.83 -45.11
N ALA A 57 -26.04 39.91 -44.73
CA ALA A 57 -26.47 39.69 -43.35
C ALA A 57 -26.22 38.24 -42.88
N LEU A 58 -26.53 37.25 -43.71
CA LEU A 58 -26.23 35.84 -43.43
C LEU A 58 -24.73 35.58 -43.38
N GLY A 59 -23.94 36.21 -44.25
CA GLY A 59 -22.48 36.13 -44.22
C GLY A 59 -21.88 36.70 -42.93
N ALA A 60 -22.45 37.80 -42.42
CA ALA A 60 -22.06 38.36 -41.12
C ALA A 60 -22.41 37.41 -39.95
N GLU A 61 -23.58 36.77 -39.98
CA GLU A 61 -23.98 35.81 -38.96
C GLU A 61 -23.13 34.53 -39.00
N VAL A 62 -22.82 34.01 -40.19
CA VAL A 62 -21.89 32.88 -40.35
C VAL A 62 -20.50 33.23 -39.80
N ALA A 63 -19.99 34.42 -40.10
CA ALA A 63 -18.70 34.87 -39.56
C ALA A 63 -18.72 34.96 -38.02
N ARG A 64 -19.81 35.48 -37.45
CA ARG A 64 -20.01 35.53 -36.00
C ARG A 64 -20.04 34.13 -35.38
N LEU A 65 -20.88 33.24 -35.89
CA LEU A 65 -21.00 31.87 -35.38
C LEU A 65 -19.68 31.10 -35.51
N THR A 66 -18.93 31.32 -36.59
CA THR A 66 -17.61 30.72 -36.78
C THR A 66 -16.62 31.21 -35.71
N ALA A 67 -16.67 32.49 -35.36
CA ALA A 67 -15.86 33.04 -34.27
C ALA A 67 -16.28 32.47 -32.90
N GLU A 68 -17.59 32.32 -32.63
CA GLU A 68 -18.09 31.70 -31.39
C GLU A 68 -17.69 30.22 -31.28
N ILE A 69 -17.72 29.46 -32.38
CA ILE A 69 -17.26 28.06 -32.43
C ILE A 69 -15.77 27.99 -32.14
N ALA A 70 -14.94 28.80 -32.81
CA ALA A 70 -13.50 28.82 -32.58
C ALA A 70 -13.13 29.13 -31.12
N GLU A 71 -13.89 30.01 -30.46
CA GLU A 71 -13.70 30.30 -29.05
C GLU A 71 -14.14 29.15 -28.13
N ARG A 72 -15.26 28.48 -28.45
CA ARG A 72 -15.70 27.28 -27.71
C ARG A 72 -14.70 26.14 -27.87
N ASP A 73 -14.13 25.94 -29.04
CA ASP A 73 -13.14 24.90 -29.30
C ASP A 73 -11.88 25.12 -28.43
N LYS A 74 -11.39 26.37 -28.34
CA LYS A 74 -10.29 26.71 -27.41
C LYS A 74 -10.63 26.37 -25.96
N ARG A 75 -11.84 26.70 -25.51
CA ARG A 75 -12.28 26.40 -24.14
C ARG A 75 -12.39 24.91 -23.89
N ILE A 76 -12.80 24.13 -24.90
CA ILE A 76 -12.84 22.66 -24.82
C ILE A 76 -11.41 22.11 -24.71
N ASP A 77 -10.48 22.62 -25.50
CA ASP A 77 -9.07 22.21 -25.45
C ASP A 77 -8.44 22.51 -24.08
N GLU A 78 -8.66 23.72 -23.56
CA GLU A 78 -8.19 24.12 -22.22
C GLU A 78 -8.80 23.22 -21.12
N ALA A 79 -10.09 22.95 -21.20
CA ALA A 79 -10.78 22.06 -20.25
C ALA A 79 -10.28 20.62 -20.36
N ALA A 80 -9.99 20.13 -21.57
CA ALA A 80 -9.44 18.79 -21.79
C ALA A 80 -8.03 18.65 -21.20
N VAL A 81 -7.18 19.68 -21.37
CA VAL A 81 -5.85 19.71 -20.74
C VAL A 81 -5.96 19.74 -19.22
N ALA A 82 -6.85 20.58 -18.67
CA ALA A 82 -7.07 20.66 -17.23
C ALA A 82 -7.60 19.32 -16.65
N ALA A 83 -8.55 18.68 -17.33
CA ALA A 83 -9.09 17.37 -16.94
C ALA A 83 -8.00 16.29 -16.97
N ALA A 84 -7.15 16.28 -18.00
CA ALA A 84 -6.01 15.36 -18.06
C ALA A 84 -4.98 15.62 -16.95
N GLY A 85 -4.78 16.88 -16.56
CA GLY A 85 -3.94 17.25 -15.41
C GLY A 85 -4.50 16.75 -14.08
N LEU A 86 -5.79 16.97 -13.84
CA LEU A 86 -6.49 16.50 -12.64
C LEU A 86 -6.53 14.98 -12.56
N GLN A 87 -6.74 14.29 -13.68
CA GLN A 87 -6.71 12.82 -13.71
C GLN A 87 -5.35 12.28 -13.29
N ARG A 88 -4.25 12.86 -13.80
CA ARG A 88 -2.89 12.47 -13.37
C ARG A 88 -2.69 12.69 -11.87
N GLN A 89 -3.16 13.82 -11.32
CA GLN A 89 -3.07 14.07 -9.88
C GLN A 89 -3.89 13.07 -9.06
N LEU A 90 -5.06 12.65 -9.53
CA LEU A 90 -5.85 11.60 -8.89
C LEU A 90 -5.14 10.26 -8.92
N ASP A 91 -4.54 9.89 -10.05
CA ASP A 91 -3.79 8.64 -10.20
C ASP A 91 -2.55 8.64 -9.27
N ASP A 92 -1.80 9.74 -9.23
CA ASP A 92 -0.63 9.92 -8.37
C ASP A 92 -0.99 9.86 -6.87
N THR A 93 -2.05 10.55 -6.47
CA THR A 93 -2.52 10.54 -5.06
C THR A 93 -3.08 9.18 -4.65
N THR A 94 -3.74 8.48 -5.56
CA THR A 94 -4.21 7.10 -5.33
C THR A 94 -3.03 6.15 -5.16
N ALA A 95 -2.03 6.23 -6.04
CA ALA A 95 -0.81 5.43 -5.92
C ALA A 95 -0.06 5.70 -4.60
N LEU A 96 0.04 6.96 -4.20
CA LEU A 96 0.66 7.35 -2.92
C LEU A 96 -0.14 6.83 -1.72
N ALA A 97 -1.47 6.91 -1.76
CA ALA A 97 -2.32 6.36 -0.71
C ALA A 97 -2.12 4.85 -0.55
N ASP A 98 -1.98 4.11 -1.65
CA ASP A 98 -1.73 2.67 -1.62
C ASP A 98 -0.34 2.32 -1.10
N GLN A 99 0.69 3.08 -1.47
CA GLN A 99 2.03 2.94 -0.90
C GLN A 99 2.05 3.17 0.61
N LEU A 100 1.32 4.19 1.09
CA LEU A 100 1.21 4.48 2.53
C LEU A 100 0.46 3.36 3.26
N ARG A 101 -0.64 2.84 2.69
CA ARG A 101 -1.37 1.68 3.25
C ARG A 101 -0.47 0.45 3.37
N GLN A 102 0.30 0.13 2.33
CA GLN A 102 1.24 -0.99 2.36
C GLN A 102 2.33 -0.80 3.42
N THR A 103 2.87 0.41 3.54
CA THR A 103 3.86 0.77 4.56
C THR A 103 3.29 0.60 5.97
N LEU A 104 2.08 1.10 6.21
CA LEU A 104 1.40 0.96 7.49
C LEU A 104 1.13 -0.51 7.83
N GLN A 105 0.68 -1.32 6.86
CA GLN A 105 0.46 -2.74 7.07
C GLN A 105 1.77 -3.48 7.39
N ARG A 106 2.86 -3.16 6.68
CA ARG A 106 4.17 -3.75 6.93
C ARG A 106 4.69 -3.38 8.33
N SER A 107 4.61 -2.10 8.68
CA SER A 107 5.01 -1.61 10.01
C SER A 107 4.15 -2.22 11.12
N GLY A 108 2.84 -2.34 10.92
CA GLY A 108 1.93 -3.02 11.85
C GLY A 108 2.35 -4.47 12.11
N LYS A 109 2.57 -5.25 11.04
CA LYS A 109 3.08 -6.63 11.15
C LYS A 109 4.44 -6.71 11.86
N SER A 110 5.34 -5.76 11.62
CA SER A 110 6.63 -5.70 12.29
C SER A 110 6.49 -5.41 13.79
N VAL A 111 5.58 -4.51 14.17
CA VAL A 111 5.29 -4.20 15.58
C VAL A 111 4.71 -5.43 16.28
N ASP A 112 3.72 -6.10 15.68
CA ASP A 112 3.12 -7.31 16.24
C ASP A 112 4.17 -8.41 16.45
N LYS A 113 5.06 -8.60 15.47
CA LYS A 113 6.17 -9.54 15.58
C LYS A 113 7.12 -9.18 16.72
N LEU A 114 7.52 -7.92 16.84
CA LEU A 114 8.40 -7.45 17.91
C LEU A 114 7.75 -7.58 19.29
N LEU A 115 6.43 -7.35 19.40
CA LEU A 115 5.69 -7.56 20.65
C LEU A 115 5.67 -9.04 21.04
N ALA A 116 5.44 -9.94 20.08
CA ALA A 116 5.49 -11.38 20.31
C ALA A 116 6.89 -11.86 20.72
N GLU A 117 7.94 -11.41 20.01
CA GLU A 117 9.35 -11.71 20.33
C GLU A 117 9.73 -11.15 21.72
N ARG A 118 9.29 -9.94 22.07
CA ARG A 118 9.51 -9.37 23.40
C ARG A 118 8.84 -10.21 24.49
N GLY A 119 7.60 -10.66 24.26
CA GLY A 119 6.86 -11.51 25.19
C GLY A 119 7.55 -12.86 25.42
N SER A 120 8.02 -13.51 24.35
CA SER A 120 8.72 -14.79 24.45
C SER A 120 10.09 -14.66 25.13
N LEU A 121 10.83 -13.58 24.84
CA LEU A 121 12.10 -13.27 25.49
C LEU A 121 11.91 -12.95 26.97
N ALA A 122 10.89 -12.17 27.33
CA ALA A 122 10.58 -11.87 28.73
C ALA A 122 10.26 -13.13 29.52
N LYS A 123 9.48 -14.05 28.94
CA LYS A 123 9.19 -15.36 29.55
C LYS A 123 10.45 -16.21 29.71
N SER A 124 11.26 -16.31 28.65
CA SER A 124 12.52 -17.07 28.68
C SER A 124 13.50 -16.51 29.72
N LEU A 125 13.54 -15.18 29.88
CA LEU A 125 14.35 -14.50 30.88
C LEU A 125 13.84 -14.78 32.30
N ALA A 126 12.52 -14.81 32.51
CA ALA A 126 11.94 -15.20 33.80
C ALA A 126 12.26 -16.66 34.14
N ASP A 127 12.09 -17.58 33.19
CA ASP A 127 12.36 -19.01 33.38
C ASP A 127 13.85 -19.27 33.66
N THR A 128 14.75 -18.62 32.93
CA THR A 128 16.20 -18.74 33.15
C THR A 128 16.63 -18.17 34.51
N LYS A 129 16.05 -17.03 34.93
CA LYS A 129 16.29 -16.50 36.29
C LYS A 129 15.81 -17.48 37.37
N ALA A 130 14.62 -18.05 37.22
CA ALA A 130 14.10 -19.03 38.17
C ALA A 130 15.02 -20.26 38.29
N ARG A 131 15.47 -20.80 37.14
CA ARG A 131 16.43 -21.92 37.10
C ARG A 131 17.78 -21.56 37.72
N LEU A 132 18.29 -20.35 37.49
CA LEU A 132 19.53 -19.89 38.10
C LEU A 132 19.42 -19.82 39.63
N GLU A 133 18.30 -19.35 40.16
CA GLU A 133 18.07 -19.32 41.60
C GLU A 133 17.93 -20.72 42.20
N GLU A 134 17.27 -21.64 41.52
CA GLU A 134 17.21 -23.04 41.92
C GLU A 134 18.60 -23.69 41.94
N LEU A 135 19.38 -23.49 40.88
CA LEU A 135 20.75 -23.99 40.79
C LEU A 135 21.66 -23.39 41.86
N ARG A 136 21.51 -22.09 42.17
CA ARG A 136 22.25 -21.46 43.28
C ARG A 136 21.93 -22.11 44.61
N LYS A 137 20.66 -22.33 44.93
CA LYS A 137 20.25 -23.02 46.16
C LYS A 137 20.76 -24.46 46.22
N ALA A 138 20.69 -25.20 45.11
CA ALA A 138 21.22 -26.55 45.01
C ALA A 138 22.74 -26.59 45.21
N GLN A 139 23.47 -25.64 44.61
CA GLN A 139 24.92 -25.51 44.76
C GLN A 139 25.31 -25.18 46.19
N GLU A 140 24.62 -24.26 46.85
CA GLU A 140 24.87 -23.94 48.26
C GLU A 140 24.64 -25.16 49.16
N ALA A 141 23.56 -25.91 48.93
CA ALA A 141 23.28 -27.15 49.67
C ALA A 141 24.35 -28.22 49.41
N ALA A 142 24.85 -28.35 48.18
CA ALA A 142 25.95 -29.25 47.83
C ALA A 142 27.27 -28.82 48.48
N ASN A 143 27.60 -27.52 48.44
CA ASN A 143 28.80 -26.96 49.06
C ASN A 143 28.78 -27.16 50.58
N LYS A 144 27.63 -26.92 51.24
CA LYS A 144 27.45 -27.21 52.68
C LYS A 144 27.70 -28.69 52.98
N ARG A 145 27.15 -29.60 52.19
CA ARG A 145 27.38 -31.05 52.33
C ARG A 145 28.85 -31.43 52.14
N ALA A 146 29.50 -30.89 51.11
CA ALA A 146 30.92 -31.15 50.82
C ALA A 146 31.84 -30.61 51.92
N ALA A 147 31.58 -29.40 52.43
CA ALA A 147 32.33 -28.82 53.55
C ALA A 147 32.20 -29.66 54.83
N LEU A 148 30.99 -30.16 55.12
CA LEU A 148 30.76 -31.08 56.24
C LEU A 148 31.52 -32.40 56.05
N TYR A 149 31.48 -32.98 54.86
CA TYR A 149 32.22 -34.20 54.54
C TYR A 149 33.73 -34.01 54.76
N LYS A 150 34.30 -32.90 54.26
CA LYS A 150 35.71 -32.55 54.47
C LYS A 150 36.06 -32.38 55.95
N LYS A 151 35.18 -31.75 56.73
CA LYS A 151 35.36 -31.60 58.19
C LYS A 151 35.38 -32.96 58.89
N LEU A 152 34.52 -33.89 58.50
CA LEU A 152 34.47 -35.23 59.08
C LEU A 152 35.68 -36.08 58.70
N LEU A 153 36.09 -36.07 57.41
CA LEU A 153 37.33 -36.70 56.97
C LEU A 153 38.54 -36.20 57.78
N SER A 154 38.61 -34.89 58.03
CA SER A 154 39.73 -34.33 58.81
C SER A 154 39.78 -34.83 60.26
N ARG A 155 38.61 -35.01 60.89
CA ARG A 155 38.50 -35.52 62.28
C ARG A 155 38.79 -37.02 62.38
N PHE A 156 38.39 -37.78 61.37
CA PHE A 156 38.59 -39.23 61.33
C PHE A 156 39.88 -39.66 60.61
N LYS A 157 40.68 -38.71 60.10
CA LYS A 157 41.88 -38.96 59.29
C LYS A 157 42.81 -40.01 59.90
N LYS A 158 43.09 -39.92 61.20
CA LYS A 158 43.99 -40.87 61.89
C LYS A 158 43.49 -42.31 61.83
N MET A 159 42.18 -42.54 62.01
CA MET A 159 41.59 -43.88 61.97
C MET A 159 41.38 -44.40 60.54
N ILE A 160 41.19 -43.48 59.57
CA ILE A 160 41.13 -43.81 58.14
C ILE A 160 42.52 -44.20 57.64
N ASP A 161 43.56 -43.44 57.99
CA ASP A 161 44.95 -43.70 57.60
C ASP A 161 45.46 -45.03 58.23
N ALA A 162 44.96 -45.40 59.41
CA ALA A 162 45.19 -46.71 60.03
C ALA A 162 44.42 -47.87 59.35
N GLY A 163 43.49 -47.56 58.45
CA GLY A 163 42.65 -48.53 57.74
C GLY A 163 41.49 -49.08 58.56
N ASP A 164 41.27 -48.61 59.79
CA ASP A 164 40.29 -49.15 60.72
C ASP A 164 38.85 -48.71 60.37
N LEU A 165 38.71 -47.53 59.77
CA LEU A 165 37.44 -46.89 59.43
C LEU A 165 37.42 -46.39 57.98
N SER A 166 36.35 -46.66 57.24
CA SER A 166 36.06 -46.07 55.94
C SER A 166 34.77 -45.25 56.00
N ILE A 167 34.71 -44.14 55.27
CA ILE A 167 33.52 -43.29 55.16
C ILE A 167 33.03 -43.35 53.73
N THR A 168 31.78 -43.77 53.54
CA THR A 168 31.14 -43.82 52.22
C THR A 168 29.84 -43.04 52.22
N LEU A 169 29.43 -42.56 51.03
CA LEU A 169 28.17 -41.89 50.84
C LEU A 169 27.21 -42.85 50.13
N ARG A 170 26.13 -43.25 50.80
CA ARG A 170 25.10 -44.15 50.25
C ARG A 170 23.74 -43.49 50.40
N ASP A 171 23.01 -43.32 49.29
CA ASP A 171 21.68 -42.72 49.25
C ASP A 171 21.58 -41.35 49.96
N GLY A 172 22.64 -40.53 49.82
CA GLY A 172 22.72 -39.20 50.44
C GLY A 172 22.97 -39.21 51.95
N ARG A 173 23.21 -40.38 52.56
CA ARG A 173 23.56 -40.55 53.96
C ARG A 173 25.04 -40.93 54.09
N MET A 174 25.68 -40.45 55.15
CA MET A 174 27.03 -40.85 55.49
C MET A 174 27.00 -42.16 56.25
N VAL A 175 27.65 -43.18 55.70
CA VAL A 175 27.78 -44.50 56.32
C VAL A 175 29.23 -44.68 56.74
N LEU A 176 29.40 -44.92 58.04
CA LEU A 176 30.70 -45.23 58.63
C LEU A 176 30.88 -46.75 58.61
N GLN A 177 31.86 -47.25 57.87
CA GLN A 177 32.19 -48.66 57.79
C GLN A 177 33.42 -48.94 58.64
N LEU A 178 33.23 -49.66 59.74
CA LEU A 178 34.33 -50.13 60.57
C LEU A 178 34.67 -51.57 60.18
N ARG A 179 35.95 -51.88 60.01
CA ARG A 179 36.33 -53.23 59.57
C ARG A 179 36.03 -54.27 60.66
N ASN A 180 35.59 -55.45 60.22
CA ASN A 180 35.20 -56.55 61.10
C ASN A 180 36.38 -57.08 61.94
N ASP A 181 37.58 -57.12 61.35
CA ASP A 181 38.84 -57.53 61.98
C ASP A 181 39.30 -56.59 63.10
N VAL A 182 38.82 -55.34 63.14
CA VAL A 182 39.07 -54.39 64.23
C VAL A 182 38.11 -54.62 65.40
N LEU A 183 36.89 -55.10 65.13
CA LEU A 183 35.87 -55.33 66.15
C LEU A 183 35.96 -56.72 66.79
N PHE A 184 36.26 -57.75 66.01
CA PHE A 184 36.15 -59.14 66.44
C PHE A 184 37.42 -59.94 66.10
N ASP A 185 37.71 -60.96 66.90
CA ASP A 185 38.70 -61.98 66.53
C ASP A 185 38.04 -62.99 65.56
N SER A 186 38.84 -63.64 64.70
CA SER A 186 38.33 -64.66 63.76
C SER A 186 37.54 -65.74 64.50
N GLY A 187 36.27 -65.92 64.14
CA GLY A 187 35.36 -66.91 64.74
C GLY A 187 34.74 -66.53 66.09
N LYS A 188 34.98 -65.33 66.62
CA LYS A 188 34.38 -64.87 67.89
C LYS A 188 33.34 -63.77 67.66
N VAL A 189 32.27 -63.80 68.45
CA VAL A 189 31.22 -62.75 68.47
C VAL A 189 31.46 -61.68 69.54
N ALA A 190 32.48 -61.85 70.38
CA ALA A 190 32.81 -60.90 71.45
C ALA A 190 33.74 -59.80 70.93
N ILE A 191 33.42 -58.53 71.24
CA ILE A 191 34.22 -57.38 70.83
C ILE A 191 35.58 -57.39 71.56
N LYS A 192 36.68 -57.34 70.80
CA LYS A 192 38.05 -57.32 71.36
C LYS A 192 38.39 -55.98 72.02
N LYS A 193 39.48 -55.95 72.82
CA LYS A 193 39.90 -54.73 73.55
C LYS A 193 40.16 -53.54 72.62
N ASP A 194 40.72 -53.81 71.44
CA ASP A 194 40.99 -52.78 70.41
C ASP A 194 39.71 -52.26 69.77
N GLY A 195 38.75 -53.13 69.48
CA GLY A 195 37.42 -52.76 68.99
C GLY A 195 36.67 -51.86 69.97
N LYS A 196 36.75 -52.14 71.28
CA LYS A 196 36.19 -51.26 72.33
C LYS A 196 36.86 -49.88 72.37
N ARG A 197 38.14 -49.78 72.03
CA ARG A 197 38.88 -48.50 71.96
C ARG A 197 38.47 -47.71 70.73
N ALA A 198 38.45 -48.34 69.55
CA ALA A 198 37.98 -47.72 68.30
C ALA A 198 36.54 -47.21 68.42
N LEU A 199 35.63 -48.00 69.02
CA LEU A 199 34.24 -47.57 69.24
C LEU A 199 34.12 -46.38 70.21
N ARG A 200 34.97 -46.30 71.25
CA ARG A 200 34.99 -45.14 72.16
C ARG A 200 35.48 -43.87 71.46
N GLU A 201 36.48 -44.01 70.60
CA GLU A 201 37.05 -42.89 69.84
C GLU A 201 36.06 -42.37 68.79
N VAL A 202 35.38 -43.28 68.08
CA VAL A 202 34.24 -42.96 67.20
C VAL A 202 33.13 -42.27 68.00
N ALA A 203 32.70 -42.84 69.13
CA ALA A 203 31.63 -42.27 69.96
C ALA A 203 31.97 -40.87 70.50
N GLY A 204 33.22 -40.62 70.88
CA GLY A 204 33.67 -39.30 71.34
C GLY A 204 33.70 -38.24 70.24
N ILE A 205 34.06 -38.62 69.00
CA ILE A 205 33.99 -37.68 67.87
C ILE A 205 32.53 -37.43 67.48
N LEU A 206 31.68 -38.45 67.52
CA LEU A 206 30.25 -38.36 67.18
C LEU A 206 29.43 -37.56 68.21
N SER A 207 29.74 -37.66 69.51
CA SER A 207 29.03 -36.89 70.54
C SER A 207 29.24 -35.37 70.39
N SER A 208 30.34 -34.95 69.79
CA SER A 208 30.59 -33.53 69.45
C SER A 208 29.78 -33.01 68.24
N LEU A 209 29.02 -33.88 67.58
CA LEU A 209 28.25 -33.60 66.36
C LEU A 209 26.76 -33.81 66.67
N ALA A 210 26.24 -33.05 67.63
CA ALA A 210 25.03 -33.29 68.41
C ALA A 210 23.67 -33.35 67.66
N ASP A 211 23.62 -33.45 66.33
CA ASP A 211 22.34 -33.26 65.62
C ASP A 211 22.20 -34.07 64.32
N ARG A 212 22.58 -35.37 64.33
CA ARG A 212 22.52 -36.20 63.12
C ARG A 212 22.07 -37.65 63.33
N LYS A 213 21.14 -38.10 62.46
CA LYS A 213 20.81 -39.51 62.22
C LYS A 213 21.96 -40.15 61.43
N LEU A 214 22.77 -40.94 62.13
CA LEU A 214 23.81 -41.79 61.54
C LEU A 214 23.28 -43.22 61.51
N GLN A 215 23.58 -43.94 60.42
CA GLN A 215 23.22 -45.35 60.24
C GLN A 215 24.48 -46.16 59.98
#